data_AF-A0A956A2R2-F1
#
_entry.id   AF-A0A956A2R2-F1
#
_cell.length_a   1.000
_cell.length_b   1.000
_cell.length_c   1.000
_cell.angle_alpha   90.00
_cell.angle_beta   90.00
_cell.angle_gamma   90.00
#
_symmetry.space_group_name_H-M   'P 1'
#
loop_
_entity.id
_entity.type
_entity.pdbx_description
1 polymer ?
#
loop_
_entity_poly.entity_id
_entity_poly.type
_entity_poly.pdbx_seq_one_letter_code
_entity_poly.pdbx_strand_id
1 'polypeptide(L)'
;MRNRTTWKSWTTMAIAGGLVLSAAGASQALDKCKVRTYGRDGTILVDARDVTGTLTWGFTAGRELGTFDNAAECIANGKASKCTLAPEGTLERVSPPPSCTLHLADATSTCSVAIKRCTPGLRPVCPPDMERLGSECIEKTAGLGDHAAVVSACHARGRSLCTAATYMECDVLNLSNSRVGSCGWNTDGGHWLYAAGTLSEAGQNVFNRLFIYQSDNDVHEQTQGSGGIYYYHCCGPLGTE
;
A
#
# COMPACT_ATOMS: atom_id res chain seq x y z
N MET A 1 -15.19 -47.54 -71.69
CA MET A 1 -14.05 -47.67 -70.75
C MET A 1 -14.56 -47.33 -69.35
N ARG A 2 -14.75 -48.35 -68.50
CA ARG A 2 -15.20 -48.22 -67.10
C ARG A 2 -13.99 -48.50 -66.21
N ASN A 3 -13.52 -47.51 -65.44
CA ASN A 3 -12.41 -47.70 -64.52
C ASN A 3 -12.91 -47.87 -63.08
N ARG A 4 -12.40 -48.93 -62.46
CA ARG A 4 -12.77 -49.43 -61.14
C ARG A 4 -12.08 -48.64 -60.01
N THR A 5 -12.84 -48.49 -58.95
CA THR A 5 -12.50 -48.10 -57.57
C THR A 5 -11.38 -48.94 -56.94
N THR A 6 -10.50 -48.31 -56.17
CA THR A 6 -9.80 -48.95 -55.04
C THR A 6 -9.78 -48.01 -53.82
N TRP A 7 -10.40 -48.48 -52.74
CA TRP A 7 -10.40 -47.89 -51.39
C TRP A 7 -9.01 -47.96 -50.79
N LYS A 8 -8.55 -46.89 -50.13
CA LYS A 8 -7.38 -46.91 -49.25
C LYS A 8 -7.83 -46.90 -47.78
N SER A 9 -7.33 -47.91 -47.09
CA SER A 9 -7.56 -48.29 -45.70
C SER A 9 -7.20 -47.19 -44.70
N TRP A 10 -7.99 -47.06 -43.63
CA TRP A 10 -7.78 -46.14 -42.53
C TRP A 10 -6.92 -46.81 -41.46
N THR A 11 -5.78 -46.21 -41.11
CA THR A 11 -4.91 -46.69 -40.02
C THR A 11 -5.36 -46.06 -38.71
N THR A 12 -6.01 -46.84 -37.86
CA THR A 12 -6.38 -46.46 -36.50
C THR A 12 -5.14 -46.47 -35.61
N MET A 13 -4.61 -45.29 -35.28
CA MET A 13 -3.54 -45.14 -34.28
C MET A 13 -4.19 -45.05 -32.89
N ALA A 14 -4.06 -46.12 -32.10
CA ALA A 14 -4.47 -46.10 -30.69
C ALA A 14 -3.43 -45.33 -29.87
N ILE A 15 -3.77 -44.10 -29.46
CA ILE A 15 -2.99 -43.32 -28.50
C ILE A 15 -3.33 -43.86 -27.10
N ALA A 16 -2.42 -44.63 -26.52
CA ALA A 16 -2.47 -45.02 -25.12
C ALA A 16 -2.22 -43.77 -24.26
N GLY A 17 -3.30 -43.06 -23.92
CA GLY A 17 -3.29 -41.95 -22.99
C GLY A 17 -3.03 -42.44 -21.57
N GLY A 18 -1.76 -42.39 -21.14
CA GLY A 18 -1.38 -42.58 -19.75
C GLY A 18 -1.95 -41.44 -18.89
N LEU A 19 -2.98 -41.73 -18.11
CA LEU A 19 -3.53 -40.82 -17.11
C LEU A 19 -2.51 -40.69 -15.96
N VAL A 20 -1.66 -39.66 -16.02
CA VAL A 20 -0.82 -39.28 -14.88
C VAL A 20 -1.73 -38.62 -13.85
N LEU A 21 -2.18 -39.38 -12.84
CA LEU A 21 -2.78 -38.80 -11.64
C LEU A 21 -1.67 -38.08 -10.87
N SER A 22 -1.50 -36.78 -11.13
CA SER A 22 -0.77 -35.90 -10.24
C SER A 22 -1.51 -35.88 -8.91
N ALA A 23 -0.91 -36.49 -7.88
CA ALA A 23 -1.40 -36.38 -6.51
C ALA A 23 -1.42 -34.89 -6.15
N ALA A 24 -2.61 -34.30 -6.10
CA ALA A 24 -2.79 -32.97 -5.53
C ALA A 24 -2.39 -33.07 -4.06
N GLY A 25 -1.18 -32.63 -3.72
CA GLY A 25 -0.77 -32.46 -2.34
C GLY A 25 -1.80 -31.56 -1.66
N ALA A 26 -2.32 -32.00 -0.51
CA ALA A 26 -3.26 -31.20 0.26
C ALA A 26 -2.66 -29.80 0.44
N SER A 27 -3.31 -28.78 -0.12
CA SER A 27 -2.91 -27.40 0.07
C SER A 27 -3.02 -27.12 1.57
N GLN A 28 -1.88 -26.95 2.23
CA GLN A 28 -1.87 -26.55 3.62
C GLN A 28 -2.30 -25.09 3.64
N ALA A 29 -3.51 -24.84 4.14
CA ALA A 29 -4.00 -23.49 4.30
C ALA A 29 -3.30 -22.86 5.51
N LEU A 30 -3.02 -21.56 5.41
CA LEU A 30 -2.54 -20.71 6.48
C LEU A 30 -3.38 -20.95 7.75
N ASP A 31 -2.75 -21.48 8.80
CA ASP A 31 -3.42 -21.91 10.03
C ASP A 31 -2.79 -21.25 11.27
N LYS A 32 -3.50 -21.32 12.40
CA LYS A 32 -3.06 -20.88 13.73
C LYS A 32 -2.57 -19.44 13.79
N CYS A 33 -3.18 -18.58 13.00
CA CYS A 33 -2.91 -17.15 13.01
C CYS A 33 -3.20 -16.59 14.39
N LYS A 34 -2.19 -15.90 14.93
CA LYS A 34 -2.23 -15.35 16.27
C LYS A 34 -1.60 -13.98 16.23
N VAL A 35 -2.32 -13.02 16.82
CA VAL A 35 -1.78 -11.68 17.07
C VAL A 35 -1.71 -11.44 18.56
N ARG A 36 -0.63 -10.80 18.99
CA ARG A 36 -0.44 -10.32 20.36
C ARG A 36 0.22 -8.95 20.33
N THR A 37 -0.07 -8.14 21.33
CA THR A 37 0.66 -6.90 21.59
C THR A 37 1.79 -7.18 22.57
N TYR A 38 2.98 -6.66 22.29
CA TYR A 38 4.10 -6.73 23.22
C TYR A 38 3.86 -5.73 24.35
N GLY A 39 3.81 -6.21 25.59
CA GLY A 39 3.37 -5.40 26.73
C GLY A 39 4.26 -4.21 27.08
N ARG A 40 5.48 -4.14 26.52
CA ARG A 40 6.44 -3.08 26.83
C ARG A 40 6.15 -1.79 26.04
N ASP A 41 5.84 -1.92 24.76
CA ASP A 41 5.77 -0.82 23.79
C ASP A 41 4.50 -0.84 22.92
N GLY A 42 3.65 -1.87 23.09
CA GLY A 42 2.45 -2.06 22.28
C GLY A 42 2.70 -2.67 20.90
N THR A 43 3.93 -3.05 20.55
CA THR A 43 4.27 -3.63 19.24
C THR A 43 3.35 -4.80 18.90
N ILE A 44 2.74 -4.77 17.72
CA ILE A 44 1.89 -5.85 17.22
C ILE A 44 2.79 -6.94 16.66
N LEU A 45 2.68 -8.14 17.24
CA LEU A 45 3.42 -9.34 16.85
C LEU A 45 2.47 -10.37 16.25
N VAL A 46 2.84 -10.89 15.09
CA VAL A 46 2.08 -11.90 14.35
C VAL A 46 2.81 -13.24 14.38
N ASP A 47 2.07 -14.31 14.64
CA ASP A 47 2.50 -15.69 14.52
C ASP A 47 1.50 -16.43 13.58
N ALA A 48 1.98 -17.27 12.68
CA ALA A 48 1.15 -18.10 11.80
C ALA A 48 1.88 -19.41 11.42
N ARG A 49 1.13 -20.43 11.00
CA ARG A 49 1.65 -21.71 10.53
C ARG A 49 1.19 -22.00 9.11
N ASP A 50 1.91 -22.93 8.50
CA ASP A 50 1.63 -23.44 7.17
C ASP A 50 1.64 -22.31 6.11
N VAL A 51 2.56 -21.36 6.29
CA VAL A 51 2.78 -20.22 5.41
C VAL A 51 3.36 -20.71 4.09
N THR A 52 2.68 -20.41 3.00
CA THR A 52 3.06 -20.76 1.62
C THR A 52 3.35 -19.49 0.81
N GLY A 53 4.61 -19.31 0.39
CA GLY A 53 5.03 -18.12 -0.36
C GLY A 53 5.16 -16.87 0.52
N THR A 54 4.89 -15.70 -0.06
CA THR A 54 4.99 -14.41 0.63
C THR A 54 3.79 -14.19 1.54
N LEU A 55 4.03 -14.03 2.84
CA LEU A 55 2.98 -13.66 3.80
C LEU A 55 2.79 -12.14 3.81
N THR A 56 1.57 -11.69 3.58
CA THR A 56 1.16 -10.29 3.68
C THR A 56 0.08 -10.11 4.74
N TRP A 57 -0.16 -8.86 5.12
CA TRP A 57 -1.16 -8.49 6.11
C TRP A 57 -1.97 -7.27 5.68
N GLY A 58 -3.17 -7.10 6.24
CA GLY A 58 -4.04 -5.95 5.99
C GLY A 58 -5.10 -5.77 7.08
N PHE A 59 -5.76 -4.62 7.04
CA PHE A 59 -6.87 -4.29 7.95
C PHE A 59 -8.25 -4.61 7.37
N THR A 60 -8.31 -4.95 6.08
CA THR A 60 -9.51 -5.34 5.35
C THR A 60 -9.27 -6.68 4.65
N ALA A 61 -10.20 -7.62 4.79
CA ALA A 61 -10.12 -8.91 4.12
C ALA A 61 -10.05 -8.75 2.59
N GLY A 62 -9.11 -9.46 1.95
CA GLY A 62 -8.86 -9.38 0.50
C GLY A 62 -8.04 -8.17 0.07
N ARG A 63 -7.49 -7.40 1.01
CA ARG A 63 -6.61 -6.23 0.79
C ARG A 63 -5.33 -6.32 1.64
N GLU A 64 -4.78 -7.51 1.76
CA GLU A 64 -3.55 -7.78 2.50
C GLU A 64 -2.32 -7.39 1.65
N LEU A 65 -1.96 -6.10 1.67
CA LEU A 65 -0.86 -5.54 0.88
C LEU A 65 0.39 -5.24 1.71
N GLY A 66 0.27 -5.25 3.04
CA GLY A 66 1.37 -4.96 3.96
C GLY A 66 2.40 -6.09 3.99
N THR A 67 3.68 -5.73 3.99
CA THR A 67 4.78 -6.67 4.22
C THR A 67 5.26 -6.56 5.66
N PHE A 68 5.82 -7.64 6.22
CA PHE A 68 6.41 -7.60 7.55
C PHE A 68 7.80 -6.95 7.51
N ASP A 69 8.09 -6.13 8.52
CA ASP A 69 9.35 -5.42 8.66
C ASP A 69 10.56 -6.38 8.77
N ASN A 70 10.38 -7.44 9.56
CA ASN A 70 11.37 -8.49 9.78
C ASN A 70 11.02 -9.80 9.06
N ALA A 71 10.42 -9.72 7.87
CA ALA A 71 9.95 -10.90 7.12
C ALA A 71 11.06 -11.94 6.89
N ALA A 72 12.29 -11.49 6.63
CA ALA A 72 13.43 -12.35 6.35
C ALA A 72 13.85 -13.21 7.55
N GLU A 73 13.69 -12.71 8.78
CA GLU A 73 14.03 -13.44 10.01
C GLU A 73 12.83 -14.15 10.65
N CYS A 74 11.64 -13.56 10.55
CA CYS A 74 10.46 -14.02 11.27
C CYS A 74 9.72 -15.15 10.54
N ILE A 75 9.93 -15.31 9.23
CA ILE A 75 9.30 -16.36 8.40
C ILE A 75 10.36 -17.39 8.01
N ALA A 76 10.22 -18.61 8.54
CA ALA A 76 11.12 -19.72 8.21
C ALA A 76 10.38 -21.07 8.25
N ASN A 77 10.69 -21.95 7.30
CA ASN A 77 10.15 -23.32 7.23
C ASN A 77 8.61 -23.38 7.35
N GLY A 78 7.91 -22.52 6.58
CA GLY A 78 6.44 -22.45 6.57
C GLY A 78 5.82 -21.89 7.86
N LYS A 79 6.60 -21.19 8.69
CA LYS A 79 6.14 -20.64 9.96
C LYS A 79 6.54 -19.18 10.10
N ALA A 80 5.57 -18.34 10.41
CA ALA A 80 5.80 -16.96 10.85
C ALA A 80 5.81 -16.91 12.39
N SER A 81 6.83 -16.30 13.00
CA SER A 81 6.88 -16.12 14.44
C SER A 81 7.42 -14.77 14.85
N LYS A 82 6.63 -14.05 15.65
CA LYS A 82 6.95 -12.68 16.13
C LYS A 82 7.25 -11.71 14.98
N CYS A 83 6.51 -11.81 13.88
CA CYS A 83 6.62 -10.86 12.78
C CYS A 83 6.05 -9.51 13.21
N THR A 84 6.76 -8.42 12.90
CA THR A 84 6.37 -7.03 13.20
C THR A 84 5.79 -6.38 11.95
N LEU A 85 4.70 -5.62 12.13
CA LEU A 85 3.98 -5.01 10.99
C LEU A 85 4.79 -3.95 10.27
N ALA A 86 5.56 -3.15 11.00
CA ALA A 86 6.28 -1.99 10.49
C ALA A 86 7.57 -1.72 11.32
N PRO A 87 8.47 -0.85 10.84
CA PRO A 87 9.70 -0.49 11.55
C PRO A 87 9.48 0.05 12.96
N GLU A 88 10.51 -0.06 13.81
CA GLU A 88 10.48 0.48 15.16
C GLU A 88 10.24 1.99 15.18
N GLY A 89 9.43 2.46 16.14
CA GLY A 89 9.07 3.88 16.25
C GLY A 89 7.90 4.34 15.37
N THR A 90 7.43 3.52 14.42
CA THR A 90 6.29 3.87 13.57
C THR A 90 4.95 3.65 14.27
N LEU A 91 3.95 4.48 13.95
CA LEU A 91 2.59 4.30 14.47
C LEU A 91 1.95 3.00 13.99
N GLU A 92 2.22 2.57 12.77
CA GLU A 92 1.69 1.33 12.18
C GLU A 92 2.11 0.08 12.98
N ARG A 93 3.30 0.11 13.59
CA ARG A 93 3.80 -0.99 14.44
C ARG A 93 2.98 -1.18 15.72
N VAL A 94 2.37 -0.13 16.25
CA VAL A 94 1.69 -0.12 17.56
C VAL A 94 0.19 0.16 17.48
N SER A 95 -0.31 0.64 16.34
CA SER A 95 -1.70 1.03 16.15
C SER A 95 -2.52 -0.15 15.63
N PRO A 96 -3.40 -0.75 16.44
CA PRO A 96 -4.27 -1.82 15.95
C PRO A 96 -5.32 -1.24 14.98
N PRO A 97 -5.93 -2.07 14.11
CA PRO A 97 -6.97 -1.64 13.18
C PRO A 97 -8.27 -1.18 13.88
N PRO A 98 -9.12 -0.39 13.20
CA PRO A 98 -10.42 0.04 13.73
C PRO A 98 -11.31 -1.14 14.16
N SER A 99 -11.32 -2.20 13.35
CA SER A 99 -12.08 -3.44 13.59
C SER A 99 -11.45 -4.35 14.65
N CYS A 100 -10.25 -4.01 15.15
CA CYS A 100 -9.43 -4.87 15.98
C CYS A 100 -9.14 -6.26 15.38
N THR A 101 -9.29 -6.42 14.06
CA THR A 101 -9.04 -7.66 13.33
C THR A 101 -7.93 -7.42 12.33
N LEU A 102 -6.91 -8.27 12.38
CA LEU A 102 -5.85 -8.32 11.38
C LEU A 102 -6.16 -9.44 10.39
N HIS A 103 -6.01 -9.16 9.10
CA HIS A 103 -6.14 -10.13 8.04
C HIS A 103 -4.76 -10.48 7.50
N LEU A 104 -4.51 -11.75 7.28
CA LEU A 104 -3.26 -12.31 6.74
C LEU A 104 -3.60 -13.05 5.46
N ALA A 105 -2.72 -12.94 4.47
CA ALA A 105 -2.80 -13.70 3.24
C ALA A 105 -1.43 -14.26 2.88
N ASP A 106 -1.42 -15.42 2.25
CA ASP A 106 -0.24 -15.97 1.61
C ASP A 106 -0.57 -16.31 0.14
N ALA A 107 0.27 -17.08 -0.54
CA ALA A 107 0.06 -17.40 -1.95
C ALA A 107 -1.17 -18.29 -2.21
N THR A 108 -1.72 -18.96 -1.20
CA THR A 108 -2.77 -19.98 -1.39
C THR A 108 -4.03 -19.74 -0.57
N SER A 109 -3.96 -18.95 0.51
CA SER A 109 -5.01 -18.87 1.51
C SER A 109 -4.98 -17.58 2.31
N THR A 110 -6.04 -17.35 3.08
CA THR A 110 -6.20 -16.18 3.95
C THR A 110 -6.65 -16.59 5.35
N CYS A 111 -6.41 -15.71 6.32
CA CYS A 111 -6.72 -15.96 7.71
C CYS A 111 -6.99 -14.64 8.44
N SER A 112 -7.95 -14.63 9.37
CA SER A 112 -8.32 -13.42 10.12
C SER A 112 -8.20 -13.67 11.61
N VAL A 113 -7.64 -12.70 12.34
CA VAL A 113 -7.36 -12.85 13.77
C VAL A 113 -7.63 -11.56 14.54
N ALA A 114 -8.42 -11.67 15.60
CA ALA A 114 -8.71 -10.56 16.49
C ALA A 114 -7.52 -10.26 17.42
N ILE A 115 -7.21 -8.97 17.59
CA ILE A 115 -6.18 -8.48 18.50
C ILE A 115 -6.75 -8.44 19.91
N LYS A 116 -6.17 -9.25 20.81
CA LYS A 116 -6.62 -9.30 22.21
C LYS A 116 -6.53 -7.94 22.88
N ARG A 117 -7.59 -7.57 23.62
CA ARG A 117 -7.72 -6.30 24.36
C ARG A 117 -7.70 -5.04 23.48
N CYS A 118 -7.82 -5.20 22.17
CA CYS A 118 -8.14 -4.08 21.32
C CYS A 118 -9.63 -3.76 21.47
N THR A 119 -9.95 -2.49 21.68
CA THR A 119 -11.32 -1.98 21.65
C THR A 119 -11.63 -1.49 20.24
N PRO A 120 -12.63 -2.07 19.55
CA PRO A 120 -13.07 -1.57 18.26
C PRO A 120 -13.52 -0.12 18.38
N GLY A 121 -13.22 0.67 17.37
CA GLY A 121 -13.58 2.08 17.36
C GLY A 121 -13.00 2.79 16.16
N LEU A 122 -13.49 4.01 15.93
CA LEU A 122 -12.96 4.88 14.90
C LEU A 122 -11.49 5.15 15.21
N ARG A 123 -10.63 4.47 14.45
CA ARG A 123 -9.24 4.81 14.35
C ARG A 123 -9.12 5.49 13.00
N PRO A 124 -8.63 6.72 12.94
CA PRO A 124 -8.49 7.37 11.67
C PRO A 124 -7.46 6.58 10.84
N VAL A 125 -7.88 5.99 9.72
CA VAL A 125 -7.01 5.21 8.82
C VAL A 125 -6.93 5.95 7.50
N CYS A 126 -5.76 5.89 6.88
CA CYS A 126 -5.64 6.36 5.52
C CYS A 126 -6.23 5.34 4.54
N PRO A 127 -6.90 5.78 3.46
CA PRO A 127 -7.24 4.91 2.35
C PRO A 127 -6.04 4.09 1.88
N PRO A 128 -6.22 2.87 1.32
CA PRO A 128 -5.11 1.98 0.94
C PRO A 128 -4.09 2.59 -0.04
N ASP A 129 -4.54 3.53 -0.87
CA ASP A 129 -3.74 4.28 -1.85
C ASP A 129 -3.02 5.50 -1.24
N MET A 130 -3.16 5.71 0.06
CA MET A 130 -2.57 6.82 0.80
C MET A 130 -1.66 6.30 1.93
N GLU A 131 -0.75 7.17 2.35
CA GLU A 131 0.18 6.98 3.46
C GLU A 131 -0.18 7.98 4.57
N ARG A 132 0.01 7.60 5.83
CA ARG A 132 -0.33 8.44 6.97
C ARG A 132 0.82 9.39 7.30
N LEU A 133 0.50 10.68 7.39
CA LEU A 133 1.40 11.74 7.84
C LEU A 133 0.74 12.49 9.00
N GLY A 134 1.18 12.20 10.22
CA GLY A 134 0.59 12.76 11.43
C GLY A 134 -0.92 12.52 11.53
N SER A 135 -1.69 13.59 11.36
CA SER A 135 -3.17 13.61 11.36
C SER A 135 -3.81 13.61 9.96
N GLU A 136 -3.01 13.55 8.90
CA GLU A 136 -3.46 13.56 7.51
C GLU A 136 -3.03 12.29 6.75
N CYS A 137 -3.56 12.16 5.54
CA CYS A 137 -3.19 11.14 4.58
C CYS A 137 -2.68 11.79 3.31
N ILE A 138 -1.61 11.25 2.73
CA ILE A 138 -1.04 11.67 1.43
C ILE A 138 -1.14 10.54 0.41
N GLU A 139 -1.50 10.83 -0.84
CA GLU A 139 -1.45 9.83 -1.91
C GLU A 139 -0.02 9.30 -2.12
N LYS A 140 0.14 7.97 -2.22
CA LYS A 140 1.44 7.30 -2.45
C LYS A 140 2.06 7.62 -3.81
N THR A 141 1.21 7.83 -4.81
CA THR A 141 1.58 8.14 -6.19
C THR A 141 1.34 9.59 -6.50
N ALA A 142 2.36 10.27 -7.01
CA ALA A 142 2.21 11.58 -7.60
C ALA A 142 1.42 11.48 -8.91
N GLY A 143 0.47 12.38 -9.13
CA GLY A 143 -0.09 12.59 -10.46
C GLY A 143 0.78 13.54 -11.30
N LEU A 144 0.51 13.59 -12.61
CA LEU A 144 1.08 14.56 -13.56
C LEU A 144 -0.03 15.33 -14.27
N GLY A 145 0.06 16.65 -14.32
CA GLY A 145 -0.95 17.49 -14.96
C GLY A 145 -0.72 18.99 -14.76
N ASP A 146 -1.52 19.80 -15.43
CA ASP A 146 -1.63 21.22 -15.11
C ASP A 146 -2.41 21.42 -13.81
N HIS A 147 -2.07 22.47 -13.06
CA HIS A 147 -2.60 22.70 -11.72
C HIS A 147 -4.13 22.64 -11.62
N ALA A 148 -4.87 23.15 -12.61
CA ALA A 148 -6.33 23.15 -12.57
C ALA A 148 -6.90 21.74 -12.71
N ALA A 149 -6.35 20.94 -13.63
CA ALA A 149 -6.72 19.53 -13.81
C ALA A 149 -6.43 18.71 -12.55
N VAL A 150 -5.29 18.99 -11.91
CA VAL A 150 -4.89 18.37 -10.64
C VAL A 150 -5.87 18.65 -9.51
N VAL A 151 -6.17 19.93 -9.27
CA VAL A 151 -7.08 20.34 -8.19
C VAL A 151 -8.45 19.69 -8.39
N SER A 152 -8.95 19.72 -9.64
CA SER A 152 -10.19 19.07 -10.02
C SER A 152 -10.16 17.56 -9.74
N ALA A 153 -9.05 16.88 -10.07
CA ALA A 153 -8.89 15.45 -9.82
C ALA A 153 -8.86 15.11 -8.31
N CYS A 154 -8.19 15.91 -7.48
CA CYS A 154 -8.20 15.72 -6.02
C CYS A 154 -9.61 15.93 -5.45
N HIS A 155 -10.29 17.02 -5.84
CA HIS A 155 -11.65 17.31 -5.38
C HIS A 155 -12.65 16.23 -5.81
N ALA A 156 -12.52 15.67 -7.01
CA ALA A 156 -13.35 14.57 -7.49
C ALA A 156 -13.23 13.30 -6.62
N ARG A 157 -12.15 13.16 -5.85
CA ARG A 157 -11.93 12.07 -4.87
C ARG A 157 -12.28 12.47 -3.43
N GLY A 158 -12.84 13.66 -3.21
CA GLY A 158 -13.09 14.20 -1.87
C GLY A 158 -11.82 14.56 -1.09
N ARG A 159 -10.73 14.86 -1.80
CA ARG A 159 -9.40 15.19 -1.26
C ARG A 159 -9.04 16.62 -1.65
N SER A 160 -7.99 17.17 -1.07
CA SER A 160 -7.41 18.48 -1.43
C SER A 160 -5.97 18.31 -1.89
N LEU A 161 -5.35 19.35 -2.46
CA LEU A 161 -3.89 19.34 -2.63
C LEU A 161 -3.20 19.33 -1.27
N CYS A 162 -2.09 18.61 -1.16
CA CYS A 162 -1.26 18.63 0.04
C CYS A 162 -0.68 20.04 0.31
N THR A 163 -0.60 20.39 1.60
CA THR A 163 0.00 21.65 2.04
C THR A 163 1.52 21.54 2.09
N ALA A 164 2.22 22.68 2.13
CA ALA A 164 3.69 22.67 2.26
C ALA A 164 4.13 22.00 3.56
N ALA A 165 3.36 22.18 4.64
CA ALA A 165 3.62 21.55 5.93
C ALA A 165 3.54 20.01 5.83
N THR A 166 2.54 19.49 5.10
CA THR A 166 2.39 18.04 4.90
C THR A 166 3.58 17.45 4.13
N TYR A 167 4.13 18.16 3.14
CA TYR A 167 5.35 17.72 2.44
C TYR A 167 6.60 17.80 3.31
N MET A 168 6.76 18.86 4.13
CA MET A 168 7.87 18.95 5.07
C MET A 168 7.80 17.84 6.12
N GLU A 169 6.61 17.51 6.61
CA GLU A 169 6.42 16.37 7.54
C GLU A 169 6.75 15.05 6.86
N CYS A 170 6.35 14.86 5.60
CA CYS A 170 6.72 13.70 4.82
C CYS A 170 8.24 13.54 4.69
N ASP A 171 8.95 14.60 4.31
CA ASP A 171 10.40 14.60 4.11
C ASP A 171 11.14 14.30 5.44
N VAL A 172 10.80 15.02 6.51
CA VAL A 172 11.44 14.89 7.82
C VAL A 172 11.17 13.52 8.46
N LEU A 173 9.97 12.95 8.31
CA LEU A 173 9.63 11.65 8.89
C LEU A 173 10.22 10.46 8.14
N ASN A 174 10.67 10.63 6.89
CA ASN A 174 11.02 9.50 6.01
C ASN A 174 12.52 9.35 5.70
N LEU A 175 13.40 10.08 6.41
CA LEU A 175 14.86 10.07 6.23
C LEU A 175 15.54 8.68 6.29
N SER A 176 14.86 7.61 6.69
CA SER A 176 15.46 6.27 6.81
C SER A 176 14.81 5.15 5.99
N ASN A 177 13.70 5.40 5.26
CA ASN A 177 12.90 4.32 4.65
C ASN A 177 12.19 4.70 3.33
N SER A 178 12.83 5.49 2.46
CA SER A 178 12.31 5.90 1.14
C SER A 178 12.13 4.70 0.19
N ARG A 179 11.10 3.91 0.44
CA ARG A 179 10.65 2.82 -0.42
C ARG A 179 9.99 3.43 -1.66
N VAL A 180 10.19 2.82 -2.82
CA VAL A 180 9.54 3.24 -4.08
C VAL A 180 8.04 3.38 -3.87
N GLY A 181 7.50 4.56 -4.14
CA GLY A 181 6.07 4.87 -3.96
C GLY A 181 5.67 5.27 -2.53
N SER A 182 6.61 5.54 -1.64
CA SER A 182 6.35 6.30 -0.40
C SER A 182 6.35 7.81 -0.68
N CYS A 183 5.77 8.58 0.23
CA CYS A 183 5.85 10.02 0.15
C CYS A 183 7.33 10.52 0.19
N GLY A 184 8.19 9.83 0.95
CA GLY A 184 9.63 10.12 1.07
C GLY A 184 10.36 9.95 -0.25
N TRP A 185 10.08 8.84 -0.95
CA TRP A 185 10.65 8.61 -2.28
C TRP A 185 10.31 9.71 -3.30
N ASN A 186 9.11 10.30 -3.20
CA ASN A 186 8.71 11.40 -4.08
C ASN A 186 9.36 12.75 -3.68
N THR A 187 9.67 12.96 -2.40
CA THR A 187 10.30 14.18 -1.85
C THR A 187 11.82 14.17 -2.03
N ASP A 188 12.46 13.01 -1.81
CA ASP A 188 13.91 12.83 -1.92
C ASP A 188 14.41 12.79 -3.38
N GLY A 189 13.53 12.46 -4.34
CA GLY A 189 13.89 12.18 -5.74
C GLY A 189 14.38 13.38 -6.56
N GLY A 190 14.61 14.55 -5.95
CA GLY A 190 15.01 15.78 -6.65
C GLY A 190 13.90 16.35 -7.54
N HIS A 191 12.64 16.02 -7.25
CA HIS A 191 11.50 16.51 -7.99
C HIS A 191 11.00 17.85 -7.43
N TRP A 192 10.65 18.78 -8.32
CA TRP A 192 9.97 20.02 -7.99
C TRP A 192 8.55 19.66 -7.50
N LEU A 193 8.38 19.52 -6.19
CA LEU A 193 7.08 19.26 -5.57
C LEU A 193 6.38 20.56 -5.24
N TYR A 194 5.07 20.54 -5.45
CA TYR A 194 4.23 21.72 -5.30
C TYR A 194 3.20 21.54 -4.22
N ALA A 195 3.12 22.56 -3.36
CA ALA A 195 2.17 22.61 -2.27
C ALA A 195 1.24 23.83 -2.38
N ALA A 196 -0.01 23.65 -1.97
CA ALA A 196 -0.94 24.77 -1.84
C ALA A 196 -0.66 25.53 -0.53
N GLY A 197 -0.36 26.83 -0.61
CA GLY A 197 -0.35 27.73 0.53
C GLY A 197 -1.64 28.55 0.61
N THR A 198 -2.20 28.70 1.81
CA THR A 198 -3.24 29.69 2.09
C THR A 198 -2.62 30.90 2.79
N LEU A 199 -2.81 32.10 2.24
CA LEU A 199 -2.68 33.35 3.00
C LEU A 199 -4.05 34.01 3.08
N SER A 200 -4.47 34.31 4.31
CA SER A 200 -5.61 35.17 4.55
C SER A 200 -5.16 36.63 4.48
N GLU A 201 -5.24 37.23 3.30
CA GLU A 201 -5.45 38.67 3.20
C GLU A 201 -6.71 38.89 2.35
N ALA A 202 -7.76 39.41 3.00
CA ALA A 202 -8.99 39.88 2.36
C ALA A 202 -9.92 38.85 1.68
N GLY A 203 -9.97 37.59 2.15
CA GLY A 203 -11.08 36.68 1.81
C GLY A 203 -11.17 36.27 0.33
N GLN A 204 -10.09 36.45 -0.43
CA GLN A 204 -9.94 35.85 -1.75
C GLN A 204 -8.97 34.67 -1.65
N ASN A 205 -9.41 33.49 -2.12
CA ASN A 205 -8.53 32.34 -2.30
C ASN A 205 -7.59 32.61 -3.48
N VAL A 206 -6.53 33.38 -3.26
CA VAL A 206 -5.52 33.63 -4.29
C VAL A 206 -4.43 32.56 -4.17
N PHE A 207 -4.61 31.43 -4.86
CA PHE A 207 -3.62 30.37 -4.98
C PHE A 207 -2.45 30.84 -5.88
N ASN A 208 -1.56 31.69 -5.37
CA ASN A 208 -0.47 32.28 -6.16
C ASN A 208 0.93 32.07 -5.59
N ARG A 209 1.10 31.31 -4.49
CA ARG A 209 2.42 30.97 -3.96
C ARG A 209 2.69 29.50 -4.16
N LEU A 210 3.60 29.24 -5.09
CA LEU A 210 4.04 27.92 -5.44
C LEU A 210 5.33 27.66 -4.66
N PHE A 211 5.24 26.82 -3.62
CA PHE A 211 6.42 26.34 -2.92
C PHE A 211 6.99 25.18 -3.71
N ILE A 212 8.18 25.39 -4.23
CA ILE A 212 9.03 24.35 -4.77
C ILE A 212 9.80 23.78 -3.60
N TYR A 213 9.62 22.48 -3.39
CA TYR A 213 10.53 21.72 -2.55
C TYR A 213 11.71 21.25 -3.41
N GLN A 214 12.94 21.62 -3.06
CA GLN A 214 14.16 20.98 -3.53
C GLN A 214 14.79 20.31 -2.32
N SER A 215 14.84 18.98 -2.30
CA SER A 215 15.58 18.08 -1.38
C SER A 215 16.20 18.69 -0.10
N ASP A 216 15.93 18.09 1.07
CA ASP A 216 16.54 18.40 2.37
C ASP A 216 16.36 19.86 2.84
N ASN A 217 15.11 20.22 3.14
CA ASN A 217 14.71 21.48 3.79
C ASN A 217 14.90 22.77 2.97
N ASP A 218 15.12 22.71 1.65
CA ASP A 218 15.11 23.91 0.81
C ASP A 218 13.73 24.15 0.17
N VAL A 219 13.08 25.22 0.63
CA VAL A 219 11.78 25.65 0.13
C VAL A 219 11.98 26.93 -0.68
N HIS A 220 11.97 26.80 -2.00
CA HIS A 220 11.97 27.94 -2.90
C HIS A 220 10.54 28.37 -3.19
N GLU A 221 10.21 29.60 -2.84
CA GLU A 221 8.99 30.20 -3.31
C GLU A 221 9.18 30.75 -4.73
N GLN A 222 8.41 30.25 -5.68
CA GLN A 222 8.34 30.85 -7.01
C GLN A 222 6.93 31.37 -7.30
N THR A 223 6.87 32.53 -7.95
CA THR A 223 5.65 33.00 -8.59
C THR A 223 5.65 32.45 -10.01
N GLN A 224 4.90 31.39 -10.28
CA GLN A 224 4.90 30.81 -11.62
C GLN A 224 4.00 31.57 -12.60
N GLY A 225 4.52 31.77 -13.81
CA GLY A 225 3.70 31.92 -15.03
C GLY A 225 3.13 30.57 -15.47
N SER A 226 1.99 30.58 -16.14
CA SER A 226 1.24 29.40 -16.58
C SER A 226 2.02 28.50 -17.56
N GLY A 227 1.94 27.16 -17.39
CA GLY A 227 2.19 26.22 -18.51
C GLY A 227 3.05 24.97 -18.29
N GLY A 228 3.61 24.70 -17.10
CA GLY A 228 4.39 23.46 -16.89
C GLY A 228 3.58 22.26 -16.40
N ILE A 229 4.13 21.06 -16.62
CA ILE A 229 3.61 19.78 -16.11
C ILE A 229 4.31 19.50 -14.78
N TYR A 230 3.55 19.16 -13.76
CA TYR A 230 4.05 19.08 -12.39
C TYR A 230 3.61 17.83 -11.65
N TYR A 231 4.43 17.38 -10.70
CA TYR A 231 4.10 16.32 -9.76
C TYR A 231 3.24 16.88 -8.62
N TYR A 232 2.18 16.17 -8.27
CA TYR A 232 1.26 16.56 -7.22
C TYR A 232 0.76 15.37 -6.43
N HIS A 233 0.47 15.60 -5.15
CA HIS A 233 -0.20 14.65 -4.28
C HIS A 233 -1.51 15.24 -3.77
N CYS A 234 -2.55 14.40 -3.73
CA CYS A 234 -3.76 14.74 -3.00
C CYS A 234 -3.59 14.32 -1.54
N CYS A 235 -3.99 15.21 -0.63
CA CYS A 235 -4.09 14.94 0.79
C CYS A 235 -5.55 14.93 1.22
N GLY A 236 -5.85 14.17 2.26
CA GLY A 236 -7.19 14.10 2.84
C GLY A 236 -7.11 13.99 4.35
N PRO A 237 -8.18 14.38 5.06
CA PRO A 237 -8.29 14.05 6.47
C PRO A 237 -8.26 12.54 6.62
N LEU A 238 -7.80 12.06 7.77
CA LEU A 238 -7.92 10.65 8.09
C LEU A 238 -9.40 10.23 7.98
N GLY A 239 -9.65 9.21 7.18
CA GLY A 239 -11.01 8.73 6.94
C GLY A 239 -11.57 8.04 8.19
N THR A 240 -12.88 8.15 8.37
CA THR A 240 -13.65 7.14 9.09
C THR A 240 -14.06 6.09 8.05
N GLU A 241 -13.46 4.90 8.08
CA GLU A 241 -14.02 3.75 7.34
C GLU A 241 -15.46 3.44 7.79
#